data_AF-A0A849AIF7-F1
#
_entry.id   AF-A0A849AIF7-F1
#
_cell.length_a   1.000
_cell.length_b   1.000
_cell.length_c   1.000
_cell.angle_alpha   90.00
_cell.angle_beta   90.00
_cell.angle_gamma   90.00
#
_symmetry.space_group_name_H-M   'P 1'
#
loop_
_entity.id
_entity.type
_entity.pdbx_description
1 polymer ?
#
loop_
_entity_poly.entity_id
_entity_poly.type
_entity_poly.pdbx_seq_one_letter_code
_entity_poly.pdbx_strand_id
1 'polypeptide(L)'
;MILAVCPNPALDITYRVDRLVPGESHRVSQVLQRPGGKGVNVAAVLHEAAAQVTATGLVGGASGAELACALDQLDVPHRFSHISGPTRRTVTVVAGDEATALNEPGPTVGGDEWRTFTALFGSLTCDAAVVTLSGSLPAGLPIDAYAELTRLAHDQGAPVVLDCSGAPLVAALSAGPDVVKVNAEEAGAAIGRPTGTMAETLSAAIELRRMGAVECVVTRGADGLVASTTVGDFGATPGAPVTGNPTGAGDAFTAGLALGIEHGEHWLRRLRLAAGWAAGAVARPTAGSVDPAVAAHHQTALTFQEITV
;
A
#
# COMPACT_ATOMS: atom_id res chain seq x y z
N MET A 1 -4.14 -3.77 -17.40
CA MET A 1 -2.87 -3.46 -16.71
C MET A 1 -3.18 -2.60 -15.49
N ILE A 2 -2.60 -2.93 -14.35
CA ILE A 2 -2.62 -2.12 -13.12
C ILE A 2 -1.33 -1.30 -13.05
N LEU A 3 -1.44 0.00 -12.75
CA LEU A 3 -0.28 0.87 -12.52
C LEU A 3 -0.08 1.07 -11.01
N ALA A 4 1.00 0.53 -10.47
CA ALA A 4 1.32 0.60 -9.05
C ALA A 4 2.34 1.71 -8.77
N VAL A 5 1.90 2.79 -8.12
CA VAL A 5 2.68 4.01 -7.90
C VAL A 5 3.21 4.07 -6.47
N CYS A 6 4.52 4.25 -6.32
CA CYS A 6 5.17 4.54 -5.06
C CYS A 6 6.08 5.77 -5.19
N PRO A 7 5.64 6.98 -4.77
CA PRO A 7 6.45 8.20 -4.89
C PRO A 7 7.70 8.20 -4.01
N ASN A 8 7.71 7.44 -2.91
CA ASN A 8 8.84 7.35 -1.97
C ASN A 8 9.28 5.90 -1.73
N PRO A 9 9.76 5.19 -2.77
CA PRO A 9 10.17 3.80 -2.64
C PRO A 9 11.44 3.71 -1.77
N ALA A 10 11.75 2.51 -1.30
CA ALA A 10 12.89 2.27 -0.43
C ALA A 10 13.61 0.97 -0.79
N LEU A 11 14.88 0.88 -0.43
CA LEU A 11 15.53 -0.41 -0.25
C LEU A 11 15.27 -0.89 1.17
N ASP A 12 14.54 -1.97 1.32
CA ASP A 12 14.25 -2.58 2.61
C ASP A 12 15.40 -3.52 2.98
N ILE A 13 16.11 -3.17 4.03
CA ILE A 13 17.28 -3.88 4.56
C ILE A 13 16.88 -4.54 5.87
N THR A 14 17.01 -5.85 5.97
CA THR A 14 16.84 -6.59 7.22
C THR A 14 18.20 -7.03 7.74
N TYR A 15 18.54 -6.58 8.94
CA TYR A 15 19.69 -7.05 9.70
C TYR A 15 19.25 -8.05 10.75
N ARG A 16 19.85 -9.24 10.74
CA ARG A 16 19.71 -10.19 11.86
C ARG A 16 20.87 -10.03 12.83
N VAL A 17 20.54 -9.92 14.11
CA VAL A 17 21.48 -9.84 15.22
C VAL A 17 21.02 -10.76 16.34
N ASP A 18 21.95 -11.20 17.19
CA ASP A 18 21.60 -12.06 18.33
C ASP A 18 20.77 -11.29 19.38
N ARG A 19 21.07 -10.00 19.57
CA ARG A 19 20.35 -9.06 20.42
C ARG A 19 20.54 -7.63 19.91
N LEU A 20 19.59 -6.75 20.22
CA LEU A 20 19.72 -5.31 19.97
C LEU A 20 19.88 -4.57 21.30
N VAL A 21 21.04 -3.97 21.53
CA VAL A 21 21.35 -3.22 22.76
C VAL A 21 21.71 -1.78 22.39
N PRO A 22 20.90 -0.77 22.78
CA PRO A 22 21.21 0.63 22.53
C PRO A 22 22.56 1.04 23.11
N GLY A 23 23.36 1.77 22.33
CA GLY A 23 24.70 2.24 22.73
C GLY A 23 25.83 1.23 22.52
N GLU A 24 25.54 -0.03 22.16
CA GLU A 24 26.55 -1.04 21.83
C GLU A 24 26.80 -1.16 20.32
N SER A 25 27.99 -1.65 19.95
CA SER A 25 28.29 -2.06 18.57
C SER A 25 27.86 -3.51 18.36
N HIS A 26 27.11 -3.75 17.28
CA HIS A 26 26.61 -5.07 16.94
C HIS A 26 27.29 -5.61 15.68
N ARG A 27 27.48 -6.94 15.61
CA ARG A 27 27.85 -7.63 14.37
C ARG A 27 26.61 -8.28 13.79
N VAL A 28 26.29 -7.94 12.55
CA VAL A 28 25.14 -8.50 11.84
C VAL A 28 25.49 -9.90 11.35
N SER A 29 24.65 -10.88 11.66
CA SER A 29 24.83 -12.28 11.24
C SER A 29 24.28 -12.55 9.84
N GLN A 30 23.26 -11.79 9.43
CA GLN A 30 22.68 -11.86 8.08
C GLN A 30 22.15 -10.49 7.64
N VAL A 31 22.40 -10.16 6.37
CA VAL A 31 21.81 -9.00 5.69
C VAL A 31 20.91 -9.52 4.57
N LEU A 32 19.66 -9.07 4.55
CA LEU A 32 18.74 -9.24 3.43
C LEU A 32 18.40 -7.85 2.88
N GLN A 33 18.41 -7.71 1.56
CA GLN A 33 18.01 -6.48 0.87
C GLN A 33 16.92 -6.80 -0.14
N ARG A 34 15.87 -6.00 -0.17
CA ARG A 34 14.73 -6.16 -1.09
C ARG A 34 14.25 -4.80 -1.62
N PRO A 35 13.63 -4.76 -2.81
CA PRO A 35 12.92 -3.58 -3.25
C PRO A 35 11.68 -3.40 -2.35
N GLY A 36 11.46 -2.18 -1.87
CA GLY A 36 10.50 -1.87 -0.82
C GLY A 36 9.74 -0.57 -1.06
N GLY A 37 8.78 -0.33 -0.16
CA GLY A 37 7.78 0.72 -0.28
C GLY A 37 6.41 0.18 -0.69
N LYS A 38 5.34 0.78 -0.16
CA LYS A 38 3.97 0.23 -0.26
C LYS A 38 3.58 -0.11 -1.70
N GLY A 39 3.72 0.83 -2.64
CA GLY A 39 3.35 0.60 -4.05
C GLY A 39 4.27 -0.42 -4.76
N VAL A 40 5.52 -0.56 -4.32
CA VAL A 40 6.43 -1.61 -4.82
C VAL A 40 5.98 -2.99 -4.33
N ASN A 41 5.56 -3.09 -3.06
CA ASN A 41 4.97 -4.32 -2.53
C ASN A 41 3.65 -4.68 -3.22
N VAL A 42 2.79 -3.70 -3.50
CA VAL A 42 1.56 -3.90 -4.30
C VAL A 42 1.91 -4.51 -5.66
N ALA A 43 2.90 -3.94 -6.36
CA ALA A 43 3.33 -4.44 -7.67
C ALA A 43 3.88 -5.87 -7.59
N ALA A 44 4.70 -6.17 -6.59
CA ALA A 44 5.27 -7.51 -6.40
C ALA A 44 4.17 -8.57 -6.13
N VAL A 45 3.19 -8.25 -5.27
CA VAL A 45 2.05 -9.15 -4.99
C VAL A 45 1.20 -9.39 -6.24
N LEU A 46 0.88 -8.33 -6.99
CA LEU A 46 0.13 -8.44 -8.24
C LEU A 46 0.88 -9.28 -9.28
N HIS A 47 2.19 -9.09 -9.40
CA HIS A 47 3.04 -9.83 -10.32
C HIS A 47 3.13 -11.32 -9.95
N GLU A 48 3.30 -11.65 -8.67
CA GLU A 48 3.29 -13.04 -8.18
C GLU A 48 1.96 -13.74 -8.47
N ALA A 49 0.85 -12.98 -8.46
CA ALA A 49 -0.48 -13.45 -8.87
C ALA A 49 -0.70 -13.47 -10.40
N ALA A 50 0.35 -13.26 -11.19
CA ALA A 50 0.33 -13.19 -12.66
C ALA A 50 -0.59 -12.10 -13.25
N ALA A 51 -0.91 -11.06 -12.48
CA ALA A 51 -1.62 -9.90 -12.98
C ALA A 51 -0.70 -9.02 -13.84
N GLN A 52 -1.26 -8.34 -14.84
CA GLN A 52 -0.50 -7.38 -15.64
C GLN A 52 -0.29 -6.10 -14.83
N VAL A 53 0.93 -5.88 -14.34
CA VAL A 53 1.26 -4.74 -13.47
C VAL A 53 2.55 -4.07 -13.91
N THR A 54 2.62 -2.74 -13.75
CA THR A 54 3.86 -1.96 -13.85
C THR A 54 4.05 -1.14 -12.57
N ALA A 55 5.21 -1.26 -11.94
CA ALA A 55 5.63 -0.38 -10.85
C ALA A 55 6.19 0.95 -11.39
N THR A 56 5.83 2.07 -10.78
CA THR A 56 6.38 3.39 -11.10
C THR A 56 6.54 4.26 -9.85
N GLY A 57 7.23 5.39 -10.00
CA GLY A 57 7.57 6.29 -8.90
C GLY A 57 8.84 7.08 -9.18
N LEU A 58 9.51 7.49 -8.11
CA LEU A 58 10.74 8.29 -8.15
C LEU A 58 11.91 7.48 -7.61
N VAL A 59 13.01 7.38 -8.36
CA VAL A 59 14.25 6.71 -7.92
C VAL A 59 15.48 7.55 -8.22
N GLY A 60 16.50 7.48 -7.38
CA GLY A 60 17.72 8.26 -7.61
C GLY A 60 18.94 7.67 -6.94
N GLY A 61 20.11 8.10 -7.43
CA GLY A 61 21.41 7.64 -6.95
C GLY A 61 21.64 6.13 -7.13
N ALA A 62 22.69 5.63 -6.47
CA ALA A 62 23.06 4.20 -6.52
C ALA A 62 21.98 3.30 -5.91
N SER A 63 21.34 3.72 -4.82
CA SER A 63 20.24 2.99 -4.18
C SER A 63 19.01 2.86 -5.10
N GLY A 64 18.73 3.85 -5.94
CA GLY A 64 17.68 3.74 -6.95
C GLY A 64 18.00 2.70 -8.02
N ALA A 65 19.26 2.62 -8.46
CA ALA A 65 19.71 1.60 -9.39
C ALA A 65 19.69 0.19 -8.78
N GLU A 66 20.08 0.06 -7.52
CA GLU A 66 19.96 -1.19 -6.75
C GLU A 66 18.50 -1.65 -6.63
N LEU A 67 17.56 -0.73 -6.39
CA LEU A 67 16.14 -1.03 -6.32
C LEU A 67 15.61 -1.55 -7.66
N ALA A 68 15.95 -0.88 -8.76
CA ALA A 68 15.57 -1.29 -10.11
C ALA A 68 16.13 -2.69 -10.46
N CYS A 69 17.42 -2.92 -10.17
CA CYS A 69 18.06 -4.22 -10.37
C CYS A 69 17.39 -5.33 -9.54
N ALA A 70 16.97 -5.04 -8.31
CA ALA A 70 16.28 -6.00 -7.48
C ALA A 70 14.86 -6.32 -7.99
N LEU A 71 14.18 -5.37 -8.64
CA LEU A 71 12.92 -5.63 -9.34
C LEU A 71 13.12 -6.44 -10.62
N ASP A 72 14.19 -6.18 -11.37
CA ASP A 72 14.56 -6.97 -12.55
C ASP A 72 14.82 -8.45 -12.18
N GLN A 73 15.48 -8.70 -11.04
CA GLN A 73 15.71 -10.06 -10.54
C GLN A 73 14.44 -10.79 -10.10
N LEU A 74 13.37 -10.04 -9.82
CA LEU A 74 12.04 -10.57 -9.48
C LEU A 74 11.10 -10.59 -10.68
N ASP A 75 11.58 -10.21 -11.87
CA ASP A 75 10.82 -10.07 -13.11
C ASP A 75 9.60 -9.12 -13.00
N VAL A 76 9.57 -8.23 -12.00
CA VAL A 76 8.48 -7.27 -11.79
C VAL A 76 8.62 -6.13 -12.78
N PRO A 77 7.67 -5.89 -13.72
CA PRO A 77 7.79 -4.81 -14.69
C PRO A 77 7.80 -3.44 -14.01
N HIS A 78 8.74 -2.57 -14.39
CA HIS A 78 8.86 -1.24 -13.79
C HIS A 78 9.32 -0.16 -14.77
N ARG A 79 8.89 1.08 -14.47
CA ARG A 79 9.22 2.32 -15.19
C ARG A 79 9.28 3.48 -14.20
N PHE A 80 10.46 3.79 -13.67
CA PHE A 80 10.64 4.89 -12.72
C PHE A 80 11.14 6.18 -13.38
N SER A 81 10.76 7.33 -12.80
CA SER A 81 11.38 8.62 -13.12
C SER A 81 12.61 8.83 -12.25
N HIS A 82 13.71 9.28 -12.87
CA HIS A 82 14.96 9.51 -12.17
C HIS A 82 15.00 10.87 -11.48
N ILE A 83 15.50 10.90 -10.25
CA ILE A 83 15.71 12.11 -9.45
C ILE A 83 17.15 12.21 -8.96
N SER A 84 17.56 13.41 -8.57
CA SER A 84 18.91 13.74 -8.12
C SER A 84 19.25 13.16 -6.74
N GLY A 85 18.28 13.15 -5.81
CA GLY A 85 18.44 12.62 -4.47
C GLY A 85 18.43 11.08 -4.43
N PRO A 86 19.20 10.43 -3.53
CA PRO A 86 19.24 8.97 -3.44
C PRO A 86 17.91 8.40 -2.93
N THR A 87 17.48 7.27 -3.50
CA THR A 87 16.40 6.45 -2.93
C THR A 87 16.75 6.06 -1.50
N ARG A 88 15.80 6.18 -0.58
CA ARG A 88 16.01 5.91 0.84
C ARG A 88 16.16 4.44 1.17
N ARG A 89 16.62 4.16 2.38
CA ARG A 89 16.62 2.81 2.98
C ARG A 89 15.64 2.75 4.14
N THR A 90 15.05 1.58 4.31
CA THR A 90 14.40 1.17 5.55
C THR A 90 15.26 0.08 6.17
N VAL A 91 15.66 0.22 7.43
CA VAL A 91 16.45 -0.80 8.12
C VAL A 91 15.60 -1.44 9.21
N THR A 92 15.32 -2.74 9.08
CA THR A 92 14.68 -3.54 10.12
C THR A 92 15.75 -4.40 10.79
N VAL A 93 15.96 -4.18 12.08
CA VAL A 93 16.83 -5.02 12.91
C VAL A 93 15.98 -6.08 13.59
N VAL A 94 16.24 -7.34 13.30
CA VAL A 94 15.57 -8.51 13.86
C VAL A 94 16.47 -9.17 14.88
N ALA A 95 16.00 -9.27 16.13
CA ALA A 95 16.66 -9.89 17.25
C ALA A 95 15.72 -10.89 17.93
N GLY A 96 15.94 -12.20 17.72
CA GLY A 96 14.95 -13.22 18.09
C GLY A 96 13.62 -13.00 17.35
N ASP A 97 12.53 -12.87 18.12
CA ASP A 97 11.18 -12.60 17.60
C ASP A 97 10.83 -11.10 17.57
N GLU A 98 11.75 -10.22 17.97
CA GLU A 98 11.55 -8.78 17.98
C GLU A 98 12.10 -8.13 16.70
N ALA A 99 11.37 -7.13 16.20
CA ALA A 99 11.77 -6.33 15.04
C ALA A 99 11.72 -4.84 15.38
N THR A 100 12.82 -4.13 15.14
CA THR A 100 12.92 -2.67 15.27
C THR A 100 13.14 -2.04 13.90
N ALA A 101 12.29 -1.12 13.48
CA ALA A 101 12.39 -0.44 12.20
C ALA A 101 12.98 0.97 12.32
N LEU A 102 13.95 1.29 11.47
CA LEU A 102 14.56 2.60 11.29
C LEU A 102 14.26 3.08 9.88
N ASN A 103 13.40 4.09 9.76
CA ASN A 103 12.92 4.58 8.48
C ASN A 103 13.64 5.89 8.12
N GLU A 104 14.40 5.90 7.02
CA GLU A 104 14.89 7.14 6.45
C GLU A 104 13.73 7.93 5.80
N PRO A 105 13.77 9.27 5.78
CA PRO A 105 12.65 10.10 5.30
C PRO A 105 12.42 10.01 3.78
N GLY A 106 13.48 9.80 2.99
CA GLY A 106 13.41 9.98 1.54
C GLY A 106 14.27 11.15 1.05
N PRO A 107 14.52 11.23 -0.26
CA PRO A 107 15.12 12.43 -0.85
C PRO A 107 14.14 13.61 -0.84
N THR A 108 14.69 14.81 -1.00
CA THR A 108 13.89 16.00 -1.34
C THR A 108 13.73 16.06 -2.86
N VAL A 109 12.49 16.17 -3.34
CA VAL A 109 12.15 16.19 -4.76
C VAL A 109 11.77 17.62 -5.19
N GLY A 110 12.36 18.07 -6.28
CA GLY A 110 12.11 19.38 -6.87
C GLY A 110 10.90 19.41 -7.82
N GLY A 111 10.40 20.61 -8.12
CA GLY A 111 9.26 20.78 -9.03
C GLY A 111 9.50 20.29 -10.46
N ASP A 112 10.73 20.39 -10.99
CA ASP A 112 11.09 19.85 -12.31
C ASP A 112 11.07 18.33 -12.36
N GLU A 113 11.59 17.69 -11.31
CA GLU A 113 11.58 16.24 -11.15
C GLU A 113 10.13 15.73 -11.02
N TRP A 114 9.30 16.44 -10.25
CA TRP A 114 7.87 16.14 -10.14
C TRP A 114 7.15 16.27 -11.48
N ARG A 115 7.37 17.36 -12.23
CA ARG A 115 6.80 17.54 -13.57
C ARG A 115 7.21 16.44 -14.55
N THR A 116 8.47 16.02 -14.48
CA THR A 116 8.98 14.91 -15.30
C THR A 116 8.25 13.61 -14.97
N PHE A 117 8.05 13.35 -13.67
CA PHE A 117 7.30 12.19 -13.23
C PHE A 117 5.81 12.26 -13.59
N THR A 118 5.13 13.39 -13.45
CA THR A 118 3.71 13.48 -13.80
C THR A 118 3.47 13.32 -15.30
N ALA A 119 4.42 13.74 -16.15
CA ALA A 119 4.40 13.45 -17.58
C ALA A 119 4.55 11.94 -17.87
N LEU A 120 5.50 11.26 -17.21
CA LEU A 120 5.64 9.79 -17.28
C LEU A 120 4.37 9.09 -16.80
N PHE A 121 3.86 9.49 -15.64
CA PHE A 121 2.63 8.96 -15.06
C PHE A 121 1.44 9.08 -16.01
N GLY A 122 1.25 10.24 -16.65
CA GLY A 122 0.21 10.44 -17.65
C GLY A 122 0.34 9.43 -18.80
N SER A 123 1.56 9.23 -19.32
CA SER A 123 1.81 8.27 -20.42
C SER A 123 1.53 6.81 -20.03
N LEU A 124 1.84 6.42 -18.79
CA LEU A 124 1.61 5.05 -18.30
C LEU A 124 0.13 4.80 -17.97
N THR A 125 -0.59 5.83 -17.55
CA THR A 125 -1.99 5.71 -17.13
C THR A 125 -2.94 5.52 -18.32
N CYS A 126 -2.56 5.92 -19.55
CA CYS A 126 -3.36 5.70 -20.76
C CYS A 126 -3.78 4.24 -20.97
N ASP A 127 -2.92 3.28 -20.58
CA ASP A 127 -3.18 1.83 -20.72
C ASP A 127 -3.61 1.17 -19.40
N ALA A 128 -3.80 1.97 -18.34
CA ALA A 128 -4.10 1.45 -17.00
C ALA A 128 -5.61 1.24 -16.82
N ALA A 129 -5.99 0.02 -16.47
CA ALA A 129 -7.35 -0.31 -16.05
C ALA A 129 -7.63 0.17 -14.61
N VAL A 130 -6.59 0.28 -13.78
CA VAL A 130 -6.65 0.75 -12.39
C VAL A 130 -5.29 1.33 -12.00
N VAL A 131 -5.27 2.40 -11.21
CA VAL A 131 -4.06 2.98 -10.61
C VAL A 131 -4.10 2.77 -9.10
N THR A 132 -2.99 2.32 -8.50
CA THR A 132 -2.82 2.33 -7.04
C THR A 132 -1.83 3.40 -6.63
N LEU A 133 -2.22 4.31 -5.75
CA LEU A 133 -1.38 5.36 -5.20
C LEU A 133 -1.04 5.00 -3.75
N SER A 134 0.21 4.60 -3.48
CA SER A 134 0.53 3.97 -2.19
C SER A 134 1.82 4.49 -1.54
N GLY A 135 1.73 4.75 -0.23
CA GLY A 135 2.87 5.13 0.62
C GLY A 135 2.96 6.64 0.89
N SER A 136 4.05 7.06 1.53
CA SER A 136 4.30 8.47 1.84
C SER A 136 4.79 9.25 0.62
N LEU A 137 4.57 10.56 0.63
CA LEU A 137 5.23 11.47 -0.30
C LEU A 137 6.67 11.75 0.18
N PRO A 138 7.67 11.82 -0.71
CA PRO A 138 8.99 12.32 -0.37
C PRO A 138 8.94 13.82 -0.01
N ALA A 139 9.97 14.30 0.67
CA ALA A 139 10.06 15.71 1.04
C ALA A 139 10.09 16.61 -0.22
N GLY A 140 9.58 17.84 -0.10
CA GLY A 140 9.57 18.81 -1.21
C GLY A 140 8.35 18.72 -2.13
N LEU A 141 7.66 17.57 -2.20
CA LEU A 141 6.39 17.49 -2.90
C LEU A 141 5.28 18.22 -2.15
N PRO A 142 4.31 18.81 -2.87
CA PRO A 142 3.17 19.44 -2.25
C PRO A 142 2.26 18.37 -1.63
N ILE A 143 1.56 18.73 -0.54
CA ILE A 143 0.71 17.78 0.20
C ILE A 143 -0.43 17.21 -0.66
N ASP A 144 -0.84 17.92 -1.70
CA ASP A 144 -1.90 17.53 -2.63
C ASP A 144 -1.37 16.80 -3.88
N ALA A 145 -0.12 16.35 -3.88
CA ALA A 145 0.46 15.58 -5.00
C ALA A 145 -0.39 14.35 -5.37
N TYR A 146 -0.94 13.63 -4.39
CA TYR A 146 -1.88 12.53 -4.69
C TYR A 146 -3.20 13.01 -5.28
N ALA A 147 -3.68 14.21 -4.92
CA ALA A 147 -4.86 14.80 -5.57
C ALA A 147 -4.59 15.12 -7.05
N GLU A 148 -3.38 15.61 -7.36
CA GLU A 148 -2.94 15.82 -8.75
C GLU A 148 -2.90 14.51 -9.54
N LEU A 149 -2.27 13.47 -9.00
CA LEU A 149 -2.20 12.16 -9.65
C LEU A 149 -3.60 11.53 -9.83
N THR A 150 -4.49 11.68 -8.86
CA THR A 150 -5.87 11.19 -8.97
C THR A 150 -6.60 11.85 -10.13
N ARG A 151 -6.52 13.18 -10.26
CA ARG A 151 -7.14 13.90 -11.39
C ARG A 151 -6.56 13.46 -12.72
N LEU A 152 -5.23 13.33 -12.81
CA LEU A 152 -4.57 12.86 -14.04
C LEU A 152 -5.01 11.44 -14.42
N ALA A 153 -5.24 10.56 -13.45
CA ALA A 153 -5.76 9.21 -13.72
C ALA A 153 -7.21 9.24 -14.22
N HIS A 154 -8.06 10.06 -13.60
CA HIS A 154 -9.45 10.25 -14.02
C HIS A 154 -9.56 10.86 -15.42
N ASP A 155 -8.67 11.78 -15.79
CA ASP A 155 -8.61 12.35 -17.14
C ASP A 155 -8.31 11.28 -18.21
N GLN A 156 -7.69 10.16 -17.83
CA GLN A 156 -7.46 8.98 -18.68
C GLN A 156 -8.50 7.87 -18.48
N GLY A 157 -9.51 8.09 -17.63
CA GLY A 157 -10.56 7.12 -17.33
C GLY A 157 -10.15 5.98 -16.40
N ALA A 158 -8.99 6.08 -15.73
CA ALA A 158 -8.50 5.05 -14.83
C ALA A 158 -8.96 5.30 -13.38
N PRO A 159 -9.66 4.34 -12.73
CA PRO A 159 -10.03 4.44 -11.32
C PRO A 159 -8.80 4.33 -10.40
N VAL A 160 -8.88 4.98 -9.24
CA VAL A 160 -7.78 5.13 -8.29
C VAL A 160 -8.07 4.42 -6.95
N VAL A 161 -7.16 3.55 -6.54
CA VAL A 161 -7.08 3.00 -5.19
C VAL A 161 -5.99 3.75 -4.41
N LEU A 162 -6.37 4.50 -3.39
CA LEU A 162 -5.47 5.30 -2.55
C LEU A 162 -5.18 4.59 -1.21
N ASP A 163 -3.91 4.33 -0.93
CA ASP A 163 -3.38 3.78 0.33
C ASP A 163 -2.24 4.68 0.85
N CYS A 164 -2.62 5.76 1.51
CA CYS A 164 -1.69 6.68 2.16
C CYS A 164 -2.26 7.19 3.48
N SER A 165 -1.51 8.02 4.19
CA SER A 165 -1.88 8.50 5.52
C SER A 165 -1.49 9.95 5.74
N GLY A 166 -1.97 10.53 6.83
CA GLY A 166 -1.65 11.90 7.26
C GLY A 166 -2.24 12.99 6.36
N ALA A 167 -1.59 14.14 6.30
CA ALA A 167 -2.05 15.28 5.52
C ALA A 167 -2.24 14.99 4.02
N PRO A 168 -1.38 14.18 3.35
CA PRO A 168 -1.59 13.80 1.96
C PRO A 168 -2.89 13.05 1.70
N LEU A 169 -3.30 12.17 2.62
CA LEU A 169 -4.59 11.47 2.53
C LEU A 169 -5.74 12.49 2.52
N VAL A 170 -5.77 13.40 3.49
CA VAL A 170 -6.84 14.40 3.60
C VAL A 170 -6.90 15.30 2.37
N ALA A 171 -5.75 15.75 1.85
CA ALA A 171 -5.70 16.57 0.65
C ALA A 171 -6.19 15.83 -0.60
N ALA A 172 -5.84 14.54 -0.74
CA ALA A 172 -6.23 13.70 -1.88
C ALA A 172 -7.73 13.43 -1.97
N LEU A 173 -8.46 13.45 -0.85
CA LEU A 173 -9.91 13.21 -0.84
C LEU A 173 -10.68 14.19 -1.72
N SER A 174 -10.22 15.44 -1.82
CA SER A 174 -10.83 16.46 -2.68
C SER A 174 -10.82 16.12 -4.18
N ALA A 175 -9.95 15.20 -4.62
CA ALA A 175 -9.90 14.70 -5.99
C ALA A 175 -10.78 13.47 -6.22
N GLY A 176 -11.48 12.98 -5.19
CA GLY A 176 -12.46 11.90 -5.32
C GLY A 176 -11.88 10.52 -5.69
N PRO A 177 -10.84 10.01 -4.99
CA PRO A 177 -10.35 8.66 -5.26
C PRO A 177 -11.47 7.62 -5.17
N ASP A 178 -11.48 6.68 -6.11
CA ASP A 178 -12.53 5.67 -6.23
C ASP A 178 -12.59 4.75 -5.01
N VAL A 179 -11.43 4.38 -4.46
CA VAL A 179 -11.34 3.60 -3.23
C VAL A 179 -10.23 4.13 -2.34
N VAL A 180 -10.57 4.49 -1.11
CA VAL A 180 -9.59 4.76 -0.05
C VAL A 180 -9.47 3.55 0.85
N LYS A 181 -8.25 3.04 1.04
CA LYS A 181 -7.96 1.96 1.96
C LYS A 181 -6.91 2.39 2.98
N VAL A 182 -7.33 2.42 4.24
CA VAL A 182 -6.51 2.85 5.39
C VAL A 182 -6.69 1.85 6.54
N ASN A 183 -5.79 1.87 7.51
CA ASN A 183 -6.04 1.20 8.79
C ASN A 183 -6.83 2.10 9.75
N ALA A 184 -7.29 1.55 10.87
CA ALA A 184 -8.08 2.30 11.85
C ALA A 184 -7.34 3.53 12.41
N GLU A 185 -6.05 3.40 12.73
CA GLU A 185 -5.25 4.52 13.26
C GLU A 185 -5.12 5.65 12.23
N GLU A 186 -4.85 5.31 10.97
CA GLU A 186 -4.76 6.25 9.85
C GLU A 186 -6.11 6.95 9.61
N ALA A 187 -7.23 6.21 9.66
CA ALA A 187 -8.57 6.76 9.53
C ALA A 187 -8.91 7.73 10.68
N GLY A 188 -8.62 7.34 11.92
CA GLY A 188 -8.85 8.15 13.10
C GLY A 188 -8.03 9.44 13.10
N ALA A 189 -6.76 9.36 12.68
CA ALA A 189 -5.89 10.52 12.51
C ALA A 189 -6.42 11.48 11.43
N ALA A 190 -6.92 10.96 10.31
CA ALA A 190 -7.44 11.77 9.20
C ALA A 190 -8.68 12.59 9.59
N ILE A 191 -9.55 12.05 10.44
CA ILE A 191 -10.80 12.70 10.87
C ILE A 191 -10.70 13.36 12.25
N GLY A 192 -9.56 13.22 12.95
CA GLY A 192 -9.35 13.73 14.31
C GLY A 192 -10.24 13.07 15.38
N ARG A 193 -10.59 11.78 15.24
CA ARG A 193 -11.46 11.04 16.18
C ARG A 193 -10.92 9.62 16.45
N PRO A 194 -11.24 9.02 17.61
CA PRO A 194 -10.86 7.64 17.90
C PRO A 194 -11.61 6.63 17.03
N THR A 195 -10.99 5.47 16.82
CA THR A 195 -11.50 4.33 16.02
C THR A 195 -11.28 3.00 16.74
N GLY A 196 -11.59 2.96 18.05
CA GLY A 196 -11.32 1.78 18.89
C GLY A 196 -12.37 0.68 18.75
N THR A 197 -13.60 1.05 18.39
CA THR A 197 -14.72 0.13 18.21
C THR A 197 -15.10 -0.04 16.73
N MET A 198 -15.86 -1.09 16.42
CA MET A 198 -16.30 -1.34 15.04
C MET A 198 -17.21 -0.22 14.53
N ALA A 199 -18.09 0.30 15.40
CA ALA A 199 -18.97 1.42 15.10
C ALA A 199 -18.20 2.72 14.84
N GLU A 200 -17.20 3.04 15.67
CA GLU A 200 -16.32 4.21 15.43
C GLU A 200 -15.54 4.06 14.12
N THR A 201 -15.06 2.84 13.82
CA THR A 201 -14.35 2.55 12.57
C THR A 201 -15.26 2.75 11.36
N LEU A 202 -16.51 2.28 11.41
CA LEU A 202 -17.47 2.51 10.33
C LEU A 202 -17.82 4.00 10.19
N SER A 203 -18.02 4.71 11.31
CA SER A 203 -18.24 6.15 11.29
C SER A 203 -17.08 6.91 10.63
N ALA A 204 -15.84 6.46 10.85
CA ALA A 204 -14.66 7.00 10.18
C ALA A 204 -14.68 6.75 8.66
N ALA A 205 -15.02 5.52 8.23
CA ALA A 205 -15.15 5.20 6.81
C ALA A 205 -16.22 6.07 6.12
N ILE A 206 -17.38 6.25 6.75
CA ILE A 206 -18.46 7.11 6.26
C ILE A 206 -17.99 8.57 6.16
N GLU A 207 -17.25 9.07 7.15
CA GLU A 207 -16.74 10.44 7.13
C GLU A 207 -15.72 10.65 6.01
N LEU A 208 -14.78 9.72 5.80
CA LEU A 208 -13.83 9.79 4.70
C LEU A 208 -14.52 9.84 3.33
N ARG A 209 -15.68 9.18 3.19
CA ARG A 209 -16.51 9.31 1.99
C ARG A 209 -17.15 10.69 1.86
N ARG A 210 -17.68 11.24 2.96
CA ARG A 210 -18.21 12.63 2.97
C ARG A 210 -17.14 13.67 2.62
N MET A 211 -15.89 13.40 2.99
CA MET A 211 -14.75 14.25 2.65
C MET A 211 -14.29 14.10 1.20
N GLY A 212 -14.70 13.04 0.49
CA GLY A 212 -14.58 12.94 -0.96
C GLY A 212 -14.31 11.53 -1.53
N ALA A 213 -13.94 10.54 -0.72
CA ALA A 213 -13.76 9.17 -1.24
C ALA A 213 -15.08 8.60 -1.79
N VAL A 214 -15.07 7.97 -2.97
CA VAL A 214 -16.28 7.30 -3.48
C VAL A 214 -16.62 6.11 -2.58
N GLU A 215 -15.60 5.31 -2.28
CA GLU A 215 -15.65 4.11 -1.46
C GLU A 215 -14.54 4.15 -0.39
N CYS A 216 -14.78 3.60 0.80
CA CYS A 216 -13.76 3.56 1.84
C CYS A 216 -13.73 2.21 2.57
N VAL A 217 -12.54 1.63 2.69
CA VAL A 217 -12.26 0.42 3.47
C VAL A 217 -11.30 0.75 4.60
N VAL A 218 -11.70 0.44 5.84
CA VAL A 218 -10.87 0.64 7.02
C VAL A 218 -10.55 -0.72 7.64
N THR A 219 -9.27 -1.10 7.62
CA THR A 219 -8.79 -2.38 8.15
C THR A 219 -8.35 -2.28 9.61
N ARG A 220 -8.56 -3.35 10.37
CA ARG A 220 -8.25 -3.47 11.80
C ARG A 220 -7.38 -4.69 12.14
N GLY A 221 -6.54 -5.13 11.20
CA GLY A 221 -5.70 -6.32 11.40
C GLY A 221 -6.54 -7.56 11.71
N ALA A 222 -6.24 -8.24 12.83
CA ALA A 222 -6.95 -9.44 13.26
C ALA A 222 -8.43 -9.20 13.61
N ASP A 223 -8.81 -7.97 13.96
CA ASP A 223 -10.21 -7.60 14.26
C ASP A 223 -11.06 -7.44 12.98
N GLY A 224 -10.48 -7.60 11.79
CA GLY A 224 -11.17 -7.56 10.51
C GLY A 224 -11.17 -6.18 9.85
N LEU A 225 -12.30 -5.79 9.28
CA LEU A 225 -12.45 -4.56 8.52
C LEU A 225 -13.91 -4.07 8.49
N VAL A 226 -14.06 -2.80 8.13
CA VAL A 226 -15.32 -2.23 7.65
C VAL A 226 -15.12 -1.65 6.26
N ALA A 227 -16.17 -1.66 5.45
CA ALA A 227 -16.22 -0.98 4.17
C ALA A 227 -17.52 -0.16 4.10
N SER A 228 -17.42 1.14 3.86
CA SER A 228 -18.57 1.96 3.51
C SER A 228 -18.61 2.19 2.02
N THR A 229 -19.76 1.93 1.40
CA THR A 229 -19.83 1.80 -0.05
C THR A 229 -21.06 2.40 -0.70
N THR A 230 -21.04 2.56 -2.03
CA THR A 230 -22.23 2.98 -2.80
C THR A 230 -23.35 1.94 -2.79
N VAL A 231 -23.05 0.68 -2.47
CA VAL A 231 -24.02 -0.43 -2.44
C VAL A 231 -24.41 -0.87 -1.03
N GLY A 232 -23.83 -0.26 0.01
CA GLY A 232 -24.11 -0.58 1.41
C GLY A 232 -22.88 -0.50 2.31
N ASP A 233 -23.08 -0.70 3.60
CA ASP A 233 -21.99 -0.76 4.57
C ASP A 233 -21.77 -2.21 5.01
N PHE A 234 -20.51 -2.64 5.07
CA PHE A 234 -20.12 -4.02 5.37
C PHE A 234 -19.12 -4.06 6.51
N GLY A 235 -19.30 -5.01 7.42
CA GLY A 235 -18.26 -5.49 8.33
C GLY A 235 -17.81 -6.88 7.93
N ALA A 236 -16.51 -7.16 8.06
CA ALA A 236 -16.00 -8.52 7.86
C ALA A 236 -14.92 -8.87 8.89
N THR A 237 -14.97 -10.10 9.39
CA THR A 237 -13.95 -10.65 10.30
C THR A 237 -13.28 -11.88 9.68
N PRO A 238 -11.97 -12.09 9.93
CA PRO A 238 -11.30 -13.31 9.52
C PRO A 238 -11.92 -14.52 10.22
N GLY A 239 -12.18 -15.60 9.49
CA GLY A 239 -12.72 -16.84 10.07
C GLY A 239 -11.73 -17.64 10.93
N ALA A 240 -10.44 -17.30 10.86
CA ALA A 240 -9.37 -17.91 11.64
C ALA A 240 -8.27 -16.87 11.90
N PRO A 241 -7.49 -17.00 12.99
CA PRO A 241 -6.28 -16.20 13.17
C PRO A 241 -5.20 -16.63 12.17
N VAL A 242 -4.39 -15.67 11.72
CA VAL A 242 -3.18 -15.93 10.93
C VAL A 242 -1.97 -15.47 11.73
N THR A 243 -0.98 -16.32 11.86
CA THR A 243 0.29 -16.02 12.54
C THR A 243 1.39 -15.82 11.51
N GLY A 244 2.28 -14.86 11.77
CA GLY A 244 3.40 -14.55 10.89
C GLY A 244 3.73 -13.06 10.91
N ASN A 245 4.15 -12.53 9.76
CA ASN A 245 4.63 -11.16 9.62
C ASN A 245 3.52 -10.23 9.09
N PRO A 246 2.96 -9.31 9.90
CA PRO A 246 1.90 -8.42 9.42
C PRO A 246 2.40 -7.33 8.43
N THR A 247 3.71 -7.14 8.29
CA THR A 247 4.28 -6.15 7.36
C THR A 247 3.91 -6.48 5.92
N GLY A 248 3.30 -5.51 5.22
CA GLY A 248 2.86 -5.66 3.83
C GLY A 248 1.46 -6.28 3.66
N ALA A 249 0.79 -6.69 4.74
CA ALA A 249 -0.60 -7.17 4.65
C ALA A 249 -1.57 -6.09 4.13
N GLY A 250 -1.33 -4.82 4.49
CA GLY A 250 -2.06 -3.68 3.95
C GLY A 250 -1.83 -3.50 2.45
N ASP A 251 -0.60 -3.67 1.98
CA ASP A 251 -0.22 -3.55 0.57
C ASP A 251 -0.85 -4.69 -0.26
N ALA A 252 -0.83 -5.91 0.26
CA ALA A 252 -1.51 -7.06 -0.36
C ALA A 252 -3.04 -6.89 -0.40
N PHE A 253 -3.62 -6.22 0.60
CA PHE A 253 -5.02 -5.84 0.56
C PHE A 253 -5.31 -4.85 -0.59
N THR A 254 -4.48 -3.81 -0.73
CA THR A 254 -4.56 -2.82 -1.82
C THR A 254 -4.43 -3.50 -3.19
N ALA A 255 -3.49 -4.44 -3.32
CA ALA A 255 -3.33 -5.26 -4.52
C ALA A 255 -4.60 -6.05 -4.86
N GLY A 256 -5.23 -6.71 -3.88
CA GLY A 256 -6.47 -7.46 -4.09
C GLY A 256 -7.67 -6.57 -4.44
N LEU A 257 -7.75 -5.35 -3.90
CA LEU A 257 -8.75 -4.37 -4.31
C LEU A 257 -8.56 -3.96 -5.77
N ALA A 258 -7.32 -3.62 -6.16
CA ALA A 258 -6.99 -3.21 -7.52
C ALA A 258 -7.28 -4.31 -8.54
N LEU A 259 -6.89 -5.55 -8.25
CA LEU A 259 -7.18 -6.70 -9.11
C LEU A 259 -8.69 -6.94 -9.25
N GLY A 260 -9.45 -6.81 -8.15
CA GLY A 260 -10.90 -6.92 -8.20
C GLY A 260 -11.56 -5.84 -9.06
N ILE A 261 -11.02 -4.63 -9.09
CA ILE A 261 -11.52 -3.55 -9.95
C ILE A 261 -11.16 -3.85 -11.41
N GLU A 262 -9.93 -4.27 -11.70
CA GLU A 262 -9.49 -4.64 -13.05
C GLU A 262 -10.38 -5.75 -13.64
N HIS A 263 -10.78 -6.72 -12.83
CA HIS A 263 -11.68 -7.81 -13.23
C HIS A 263 -13.18 -7.45 -13.25
N GLY A 264 -13.57 -6.23 -12.87
CA GLY A 264 -14.98 -5.83 -12.82
C GLY A 264 -15.80 -6.58 -11.76
N GLU A 265 -15.15 -7.10 -10.72
CA GLU A 265 -15.81 -7.89 -9.67
C GLU A 265 -16.79 -7.06 -8.86
N HIS A 266 -17.77 -7.67 -8.23
CA HIS A 266 -18.68 -6.97 -7.30
C HIS A 266 -18.04 -6.82 -5.91
N TRP A 267 -18.61 -5.93 -5.08
CA TRP A 267 -17.86 -5.41 -3.93
C TRP A 267 -17.47 -6.45 -2.88
N LEU A 268 -18.40 -7.33 -2.52
CA LEU A 268 -18.15 -8.44 -1.60
C LEU A 268 -17.04 -9.37 -2.11
N ARG A 269 -16.97 -9.63 -3.42
CA ARG A 269 -15.92 -10.45 -4.01
C ARG A 269 -14.56 -9.75 -3.97
N ARG A 270 -14.48 -8.44 -4.23
CA ARG A 270 -13.22 -7.68 -4.09
C ARG A 270 -12.75 -7.67 -2.63
N LEU A 271 -13.65 -7.49 -1.66
CA LEU A 271 -13.31 -7.54 -0.24
C LEU A 271 -12.80 -8.93 0.17
N ARG A 272 -13.43 -10.01 -0.32
CA ARG A 272 -12.94 -11.38 -0.11
C ARG A 272 -11.53 -11.57 -0.65
N LEU A 273 -11.30 -11.16 -1.89
CA LEU A 273 -9.99 -11.24 -2.54
C LEU A 273 -8.93 -10.48 -1.73
N ALA A 274 -9.18 -9.21 -1.43
CA ALA A 274 -8.28 -8.34 -0.69
C ALA A 274 -7.95 -8.85 0.72
N ALA A 275 -8.96 -9.26 1.49
CA ALA A 275 -8.74 -9.79 2.84
C ALA A 275 -8.04 -11.16 2.82
N GLY A 276 -8.32 -12.00 1.83
CA GLY A 276 -7.58 -13.25 1.63
C GLY A 276 -6.10 -13.00 1.30
N TRP A 277 -5.80 -12.05 0.41
CA TRP A 277 -4.42 -11.69 0.07
C TRP A 277 -3.68 -11.07 1.25
N ALA A 278 -4.33 -10.22 2.04
CA ALA A 278 -3.77 -9.71 3.28
C ALA A 278 -3.41 -10.85 4.25
N ALA A 279 -4.32 -11.81 4.46
CA ALA A 279 -4.06 -13.00 5.28
C ALA A 279 -2.90 -13.84 4.73
N GLY A 280 -2.87 -14.11 3.43
CA GLY A 280 -1.79 -14.84 2.80
C GLY A 280 -0.45 -14.12 2.88
N ALA A 281 -0.42 -12.78 2.87
CA ALA A 281 0.80 -12.01 3.10
C ALA A 281 1.31 -12.16 4.54
N VAL A 282 0.43 -12.22 5.54
CA VAL A 282 0.83 -12.48 6.94
C VAL A 282 1.57 -13.80 7.09
N ALA A 283 1.18 -14.82 6.34
CA ALA A 283 1.83 -16.14 6.36
C ALA A 283 3.23 -16.17 5.71
N ARG A 284 3.69 -15.06 5.10
CA ARG A 284 4.99 -14.96 4.45
C ARG A 284 6.00 -14.30 5.39
N PRO A 285 7.30 -14.65 5.29
CA PRO A 285 8.33 -14.04 6.14
C PRO A 285 8.61 -12.57 5.79
N THR A 286 8.18 -12.11 4.61
CA THR A 286 8.52 -10.80 4.04
C THR A 286 7.32 -10.21 3.30
N ALA A 287 7.23 -8.88 3.26
CA ALA A 287 6.28 -8.16 2.43
C ALA A 287 6.48 -8.42 0.92
N GLY A 288 5.46 -8.10 0.12
CA GLY A 288 5.51 -8.20 -1.34
C GLY A 288 5.28 -9.62 -1.88
N SER A 289 4.75 -10.54 -1.07
CA SER A 289 4.40 -11.91 -1.49
C SER A 289 3.20 -12.42 -0.68
N VAL A 290 2.46 -13.38 -1.23
CA VAL A 290 1.25 -13.96 -0.65
C VAL A 290 1.34 -15.49 -0.66
N ASP A 291 1.02 -16.15 0.46
CA ASP A 291 0.81 -17.60 0.46
C ASP A 291 -0.55 -17.93 -0.20
N PRO A 292 -0.56 -18.67 -1.33
CA PRO A 292 -1.79 -18.89 -2.10
C PRO A 292 -2.79 -19.79 -1.37
N ALA A 293 -2.33 -20.73 -0.54
CA ALA A 293 -3.20 -21.64 0.18
C ALA A 293 -3.91 -20.91 1.33
N VAL A 294 -3.17 -20.12 2.10
CA VAL A 294 -3.75 -19.26 3.14
C VAL A 294 -4.68 -18.22 2.52
N ALA A 295 -4.28 -17.60 1.41
CA ALA A 295 -5.12 -16.63 0.73
C ALA A 295 -6.45 -17.24 0.28
N ALA A 296 -6.43 -18.39 -0.41
CA ALA A 296 -7.64 -19.07 -0.86
C ALA A 296 -8.55 -19.48 0.30
N HIS A 297 -7.98 -19.99 1.40
CA HIS A 297 -8.73 -20.31 2.61
C HIS A 297 -9.47 -19.08 3.15
N HIS A 298 -8.77 -17.97 3.36
CA HIS A 298 -9.34 -16.77 3.95
C HIS A 298 -10.33 -16.04 3.04
N GLN A 299 -10.20 -16.13 1.71
CA GLN A 299 -11.22 -15.64 0.77
C GLN A 299 -12.59 -16.27 1.02
N THR A 300 -12.62 -17.56 1.38
CA THR A 300 -13.87 -18.30 1.65
C THR A 300 -14.32 -18.18 3.10
N ALA A 301 -13.38 -18.11 4.04
CA ALA A 301 -13.65 -18.09 5.48
C ALA A 301 -14.03 -16.72 6.06
N LEU A 302 -14.11 -15.65 5.26
CA LEU A 302 -14.60 -14.35 5.72
C LEU A 302 -16.10 -14.38 6.03
N THR A 303 -16.45 -13.96 7.24
CA THR A 303 -17.83 -13.75 7.67
C THR A 303 -18.18 -12.30 7.45
N PHE A 304 -19.20 -12.04 6.63
CA PHE A 304 -19.70 -10.70 6.35
C PHE A 304 -20.95 -10.42 7.17
N GLN A 305 -21.08 -9.17 7.60
CA GLN A 305 -22.29 -8.63 8.19
C GLN A 305 -22.60 -7.32 7.46
N GLU A 306 -23.79 -7.22 6.91
CA GLU A 306 -24.31 -5.95 6.41
C GLU A 306 -24.64 -5.08 7.62
N ILE A 307 -24.13 -3.85 7.64
CA ILE A 307 -24.33 -2.93 8.75
C ILE A 307 -25.38 -1.92 8.31
N THR A 308 -26.56 -1.98 8.91
CA THR A 308 -27.57 -0.94 8.75
C THR A 308 -27.33 0.12 9.83
N VAL A 309 -26.96 1.34 9.40
CA VAL A 309 -26.74 2.51 10.26
C VAL A 309 -28.02 3.33 10.38
#